data_AF-A0A0B1SY96-F1
#
_entry.id   AF-A0A0B1SY96-F1
#
_cell.length_a   1.000
_cell.length_b   1.000
_cell.length_c   1.000
_cell.angle_alpha   90.00
_cell.angle_beta   90.00
_cell.angle_gamma   90.00
#
_symmetry.space_group_name_H-M   'P 1'
#
loop_
_entity.id
_entity.type
_entity.pdbx_description
1 polymer ?
#
loop_
_entity_poly.entity_id
_entity_poly.type
_entity_poly.pdbx_seq_one_letter_code
_entity_poly.pdbx_strand_id
1 'polypeptide(L)'
;MNSHNHSRGAVMDQLVRFMGMKKEMYRPDAASYIQAIAPVPLIRQPVFQPTQLMWPFDPESITIPLWARDKYRLTQYCPARNDMDIGAGQRVGLLTKWDTIKLNSMYCPERVNADPQRGPCVVPRAKDADEFKRRVWAYKRLLSRNKARRI
;
A
#
# COMPACT_ATOMS: atom_id res chain seq x y z
N MET A 1 13.21 -22.14 -11.41
CA MET A 1 12.55 -20.82 -11.50
C MET A 1 11.06 -21.06 -11.68
N ASN A 2 10.27 -21.02 -10.60
CA ASN A 2 8.82 -21.14 -10.73
C ASN A 2 8.27 -19.84 -11.30
N SER A 3 8.05 -19.82 -12.60
CA SER A 3 7.26 -18.79 -13.30
C SER A 3 5.85 -18.81 -12.71
N HIS A 4 5.61 -18.03 -11.68
CA HIS A 4 4.26 -17.84 -11.17
C HIS A 4 3.52 -17.04 -12.25
N ASN A 5 2.46 -17.62 -12.82
CA ASN A 5 1.68 -16.95 -13.83
C ASN A 5 0.97 -15.72 -13.23
N HIS A 6 1.55 -14.54 -13.43
CA HIS A 6 1.00 -13.27 -12.94
C HIS A 6 0.02 -12.62 -13.94
N SER A 7 -0.37 -13.31 -15.02
CA SER A 7 -1.29 -12.79 -16.04
C SER A 7 -2.59 -12.30 -15.43
N ARG A 8 -3.16 -13.05 -14.46
CA ARG A 8 -4.37 -12.65 -13.74
C ARG A 8 -4.22 -11.28 -13.09
N GLY A 9 -3.10 -11.02 -12.41
CA GLY A 9 -2.87 -9.73 -11.77
C GLY A 9 -2.61 -8.60 -12.75
N ALA A 10 -1.93 -8.87 -13.86
CA ALA A 10 -1.75 -7.90 -14.93
C ALA A 10 -3.09 -7.50 -15.58
N VAL A 11 -3.96 -8.48 -15.86
CA VAL A 11 -5.31 -8.24 -16.40
C VAL A 11 -6.17 -7.47 -15.39
N MET A 12 -6.15 -7.86 -14.11
CA MET A 12 -6.92 -7.16 -13.08
C MET A 12 -6.43 -5.71 -12.88
N ASP A 13 -5.12 -5.45 -12.88
CA ASP A 13 -4.58 -4.07 -12.89
C ASP A 13 -5.12 -3.26 -14.07
N GLN A 14 -5.10 -3.83 -15.29
CA GLN A 14 -5.62 -3.15 -16.47
C GLN A 14 -7.11 -2.83 -16.34
N LEU A 15 -7.93 -3.79 -15.89
CA LEU A 15 -9.37 -3.61 -15.72
C LEU A 15 -9.69 -2.52 -14.70
N VAL A 16 -9.08 -2.55 -13.51
CA VAL A 16 -9.39 -1.52 -12.49
C VAL A 16 -8.89 -0.14 -12.91
N ARG A 17 -7.78 -0.07 -13.67
CA ARG A 17 -7.32 1.20 -14.25
C ARG A 17 -8.22 1.72 -15.35
N PHE A 18 -8.83 0.84 -16.14
CA PHE A 18 -9.86 1.20 -17.10
C PHE A 18 -11.10 1.77 -16.40
N MET A 19 -11.47 1.19 -15.25
CA MET A 19 -12.47 1.72 -14.31
C MET A 19 -11.97 2.92 -13.49
N GLY A 20 -10.97 3.66 -13.97
CA GLY A 20 -10.59 4.94 -13.36
C GLY A 20 -9.62 4.89 -12.18
N MET A 21 -9.32 3.73 -11.57
CA MET A 21 -8.28 3.65 -10.54
C MET A 21 -6.93 4.08 -11.10
N LYS A 22 -6.14 4.80 -10.30
CA LYS A 22 -4.74 5.12 -10.61
C LYS A 22 -3.81 4.27 -9.76
N LYS A 23 -2.58 4.08 -10.24
CA LYS A 23 -1.59 3.27 -9.51
C LYS A 23 -1.28 3.88 -8.15
N GLU A 24 -1.37 3.06 -7.12
CA GLU A 24 -1.24 3.50 -5.73
C GLU A 24 0.10 4.19 -5.46
N MET A 25 1.20 3.68 -6.04
CA MET A 25 2.54 4.25 -5.84
C MET A 25 2.72 5.66 -6.40
N TYR A 26 1.77 6.16 -7.21
CA TYR A 26 1.79 7.54 -7.73
C TYR A 26 0.87 8.49 -6.95
N ARG A 27 0.24 8.03 -5.88
CA ARG A 27 -0.56 8.91 -5.03
C ARG A 27 0.30 10.06 -4.49
N PRO A 28 -0.27 11.25 -4.27
CA PRO A 28 0.46 12.37 -3.68
C PRO A 28 1.08 12.06 -2.31
N ASP A 29 0.44 11.19 -1.52
CA ASP A 29 0.89 10.77 -0.19
C ASP A 29 1.78 9.51 -0.20
N ALA A 30 2.04 8.90 -1.36
CA ALA A 30 2.76 7.63 -1.46
C ALA A 30 4.17 7.68 -0.86
N ALA A 31 4.87 8.82 -1.00
CA ALA A 31 6.22 9.00 -0.46
C ALA A 31 6.29 8.88 1.07
N SER A 32 5.16 9.08 1.76
CA SER A 32 5.06 8.84 3.20
C SER A 32 5.18 7.35 3.52
N TYR A 33 4.76 6.45 2.64
CA TYR A 33 4.63 5.01 2.92
C TYR A 33 5.64 4.12 2.20
N ILE A 34 6.10 4.54 1.03
CA ILE A 34 7.11 3.84 0.22
C ILE A 34 8.27 4.78 -0.12
N GLN A 35 9.48 4.23 -0.10
CA GLN A 35 10.70 4.94 -0.44
C GLN A 35 11.44 4.17 -1.55
N ALA A 36 11.81 4.87 -2.63
CA ALA A 36 12.59 4.26 -3.71
C ALA A 36 14.00 3.89 -3.22
N ILE A 37 14.45 2.68 -3.56
CA ILE A 37 15.79 2.14 -3.32
C ILE A 37 16.56 1.86 -4.62
N ALA A 38 15.88 2.00 -5.77
CA ALA A 38 16.43 1.84 -7.10
C ALA A 38 15.73 2.82 -8.07
N PRO A 39 16.27 3.05 -9.28
CA PRO A 39 15.63 3.93 -10.27
C PRO A 39 14.22 3.47 -10.66
N VAL A 40 13.24 4.36 -10.46
CA VAL A 40 11.84 4.14 -10.79
C VAL A 40 11.43 4.95 -12.03
N PRO A 41 10.55 4.43 -12.90
CA PRO A 41 10.11 5.17 -14.07
C PRO A 41 9.49 6.51 -13.68
N LEU A 42 10.01 7.59 -14.26
CA LEU A 42 9.40 8.91 -14.18
C LEU A 42 8.11 8.90 -15.00
N ILE A 43 6.98 9.09 -14.33
CA ILE A 43 5.69 9.21 -14.99
C ILE A 43 5.05 10.51 -14.53
N ARG A 44 4.37 11.20 -15.45
CA ARG A 44 3.53 12.34 -15.12
C ARG A 44 2.54 11.93 -14.03
N GLN A 45 2.49 12.71 -12.95
CA GLN A 45 1.60 12.41 -11.83
C GLN A 45 0.15 12.39 -12.35
N PRO A 46 -0.57 11.26 -12.19
CA PRO A 46 -1.92 11.15 -12.70
C PRO A 46 -2.87 11.98 -11.83
N VAL A 47 -3.97 12.45 -12.42
CA VAL A 47 -5.07 13.06 -11.67
C VAL A 47 -5.87 11.94 -11.01
N PHE A 48 -5.96 11.98 -9.69
CA PHE A 48 -6.72 11.02 -8.89
C PHE A 48 -8.15 11.50 -8.67
N GLN A 49 -9.08 10.56 -8.63
CA GLN A 49 -10.41 10.82 -8.08
C GLN A 49 -10.30 11.08 -6.57
N PRO A 50 -10.97 12.11 -6.02
CA PRO A 50 -10.94 12.39 -4.58
C PRO A 50 -11.36 11.18 -3.73
N THR A 51 -12.31 10.38 -4.22
CA THR A 51 -12.78 9.15 -3.56
C THR A 51 -11.70 8.07 -3.44
N GLN A 52 -10.72 8.01 -4.35
CA GLN A 52 -9.60 7.08 -4.20
C GLN A 52 -8.65 7.53 -3.08
N LEU A 53 -8.47 8.85 -2.92
CA LEU A 53 -7.56 9.45 -1.96
C LEU A 53 -8.13 9.53 -0.53
N MET A 54 -9.46 9.44 -0.37
CA MET A 54 -10.10 9.41 0.95
C MET A 54 -9.75 8.13 1.74
N TRP A 55 -9.27 7.10 1.05
CA TRP A 55 -8.92 5.81 1.63
C TRP A 55 -7.41 5.68 1.86
N PRO A 56 -6.99 4.91 2.87
CA PRO A 56 -5.59 4.77 3.22
C PRO A 56 -4.75 4.21 2.06
N PHE A 57 -3.45 4.55 2.09
CA PHE A 57 -2.47 3.97 1.19
C PHE A 57 -2.39 2.46 1.36
N ASP A 58 -2.40 1.73 0.25
CA ASP A 58 -2.31 0.27 0.23
C ASP A 58 -1.09 -0.25 -0.52
N PRO A 59 0.01 -0.63 0.18
CA PRO A 59 1.21 -1.16 -0.47
C PRO A 59 0.96 -2.51 -1.15
N GLU A 60 -0.12 -3.21 -0.80
CA GLU A 60 -0.48 -4.50 -1.37
C GLU A 60 -1.39 -4.38 -2.60
N SER A 61 -1.84 -3.17 -2.97
CA SER A 61 -2.84 -2.94 -4.04
C SER A 61 -2.50 -3.68 -5.34
N ILE A 62 -3.54 -4.15 -6.03
CA ILE A 62 -3.47 -4.70 -7.40
C ILE A 62 -2.81 -3.73 -8.38
N THR A 63 -2.90 -2.42 -8.10
CA THR A 63 -2.39 -1.35 -8.97
C THR A 63 -0.91 -1.03 -8.72
N ILE A 64 -0.28 -1.65 -7.71
CA ILE A 64 1.16 -1.57 -7.49
C ILE A 64 1.84 -2.62 -8.35
N PRO A 65 2.75 -2.21 -9.25
CA PRO A 65 3.35 -3.12 -10.20
C PRO A 65 4.27 -4.15 -9.51
N LEU A 66 4.40 -5.34 -10.07
CA LEU A 66 5.26 -6.43 -9.55
C LEU A 66 6.68 -5.97 -9.28
N TRP A 67 7.25 -5.20 -10.21
CA TRP A 67 8.62 -4.69 -10.10
C TRP A 67 8.80 -3.71 -8.93
N ALA A 68 7.72 -3.12 -8.40
CA ALA A 68 7.82 -2.17 -7.29
C ALA A 68 8.43 -2.81 -6.04
N ARG A 69 8.25 -4.12 -5.85
CA ARG A 69 8.84 -4.86 -4.73
C ARG A 69 10.36 -4.73 -4.68
N ASP A 70 11.00 -4.76 -5.84
CA ASP A 70 12.47 -4.76 -5.95
C ASP A 70 13.03 -3.33 -6.00
N LYS A 71 12.15 -2.32 -6.04
CA LYS A 71 12.53 -0.91 -6.21
C LYS A 71 12.08 0.01 -5.09
N TYR A 72 11.19 -0.45 -4.23
CA TYR A 72 10.70 0.30 -3.09
C TYR A 72 10.89 -0.51 -1.81
N ARG A 73 11.07 0.23 -0.71
CA ARG A 73 10.90 -0.29 0.65
C ARG A 73 9.80 0.48 1.36
N LEU A 74 9.18 -0.16 2.35
CA LEU A 74 8.24 0.52 3.23
C LEU A 74 8.95 1.48 4.17
N THR A 75 8.31 2.59 4.48
CA THR A 75 8.80 3.55 5.48
C THR A 75 8.32 3.16 6.88
N GLN A 76 8.77 3.92 7.88
CA GLN A 76 8.27 3.84 9.25
C GLN A 76 6.76 4.15 9.40
N TYR A 77 6.12 4.76 8.40
CA TYR A 77 4.68 5.04 8.39
C TYR A 77 3.83 3.86 7.88
N CYS A 78 4.48 2.77 7.44
CA CYS A 78 3.80 1.51 7.13
C CYS A 78 4.30 0.32 7.97
N PRO A 79 4.26 0.42 9.32
CA PRO A 79 4.87 -0.58 10.20
C PRO A 79 4.17 -1.94 10.19
N ALA A 80 2.89 -2.00 9.79
CA ALA A 80 2.09 -3.23 9.79
C ALA A 80 2.26 -4.10 8.54
N ARG A 81 3.20 -3.76 7.64
CA ARG A 81 3.53 -4.52 6.43
C ARG A 81 5.04 -4.69 6.28
N ASN A 82 5.42 -5.58 5.38
CA ASN A 82 6.80 -5.89 5.03
C ASN A 82 7.09 -5.50 3.58
N ASP A 83 8.35 -5.23 3.24
CA ASP A 83 8.76 -4.94 1.85
C ASP A 83 8.30 -6.03 0.89
N MET A 84 8.26 -7.28 1.39
CA MET A 84 7.77 -8.43 0.64
C MET A 84 6.29 -8.35 0.26
N ASP A 85 5.49 -7.55 0.97
CA ASP A 85 4.06 -7.34 0.71
C ASP A 85 3.81 -6.32 -0.42
N ILE A 86 4.78 -5.48 -0.79
CA ILE A 86 4.62 -4.47 -1.84
C ILE A 86 4.18 -5.14 -3.15
N GLY A 87 3.02 -4.75 -3.70
CA GLY A 87 2.46 -5.32 -4.94
C GLY A 87 1.92 -6.76 -4.80
N ALA A 88 1.55 -7.19 -3.58
CA ALA A 88 1.01 -8.53 -3.35
C ALA A 88 -0.27 -8.83 -4.14
N GLY A 89 -1.17 -7.86 -4.25
CA GLY A 89 -2.41 -7.99 -5.03
C GLY A 89 -2.12 -8.36 -6.47
N GLN A 90 -1.14 -7.69 -7.11
CA GLN A 90 -0.76 -8.00 -8.48
C GLN A 90 -0.07 -9.36 -8.61
N ARG A 91 0.71 -9.79 -7.62
CA ARG A 91 1.30 -11.15 -7.63
C ARG A 91 0.25 -12.25 -7.60
N VAL A 92 -0.76 -12.10 -6.76
CA VAL A 92 -1.81 -13.11 -6.52
C VAL A 92 -2.96 -12.98 -7.53
N GLY A 93 -3.14 -11.81 -8.13
CA GLY A 93 -4.24 -11.51 -9.04
C GLY A 93 -5.57 -11.29 -8.33
N LEU A 94 -5.53 -10.78 -7.09
CA LEU A 94 -6.70 -10.51 -6.27
C LEU A 94 -6.74 -9.04 -5.89
N LEU A 95 -7.96 -8.49 -5.87
CA LEU A 95 -8.22 -7.19 -5.27
C LEU A 95 -7.98 -7.29 -3.77
N THR A 96 -7.25 -6.34 -3.21
CA THR A 96 -7.21 -6.20 -1.76
C THR A 96 -8.56 -5.71 -1.26
N LYS A 97 -8.76 -5.75 0.07
CA LYS A 97 -9.89 -5.08 0.70
C LYS A 97 -9.96 -3.60 0.28
N TRP A 98 -8.82 -2.92 0.22
CA TRP A 98 -8.77 -1.48 -0.07
C TRP A 98 -8.98 -1.16 -1.55
N ASP A 99 -8.52 -2.02 -2.46
CA ASP A 99 -8.89 -1.92 -3.88
C ASP A 99 -10.41 -2.00 -4.04
N THR A 100 -11.04 -2.96 -3.37
CA THR A 100 -12.50 -3.15 -3.40
C THR A 100 -13.24 -1.97 -2.78
N ILE A 101 -12.78 -1.43 -1.65
CA ILE A 101 -13.38 -0.25 -1.02
C ILE A 101 -13.28 0.97 -1.94
N LYS A 102 -12.12 1.23 -2.54
CA LYS A 102 -11.93 2.35 -3.48
C LYS A 102 -12.84 2.22 -4.70
N LEU A 103 -12.94 1.02 -5.29
CA LEU A 103 -13.86 0.76 -6.42
C LEU A 103 -15.32 0.97 -6.02
N ASN A 104 -15.74 0.40 -4.90
CA ASN A 104 -17.11 0.58 -4.41
C ASN A 104 -17.40 2.06 -4.09
N SER A 105 -16.46 2.82 -3.54
CA SER A 105 -16.68 4.27 -3.34
C SER A 105 -16.87 5.06 -4.64
N MET A 106 -16.36 4.55 -5.77
CA MET A 106 -16.56 5.19 -7.08
C MET A 106 -17.86 4.76 -7.75
N TYR A 107 -18.32 3.52 -7.53
CA TYR A 107 -19.39 2.91 -8.35
C TYR A 107 -20.59 2.36 -7.57
N CYS A 108 -20.39 1.96 -6.31
CA CYS A 108 -21.40 1.34 -5.43
C CYS A 108 -21.24 1.86 -3.98
N PRO A 109 -21.38 3.18 -3.74
CA PRO A 109 -21.07 3.79 -2.45
C PRO A 109 -21.89 3.22 -1.28
N GLU A 110 -23.09 2.72 -1.54
CA GLU A 110 -23.96 2.05 -0.57
C GLU A 110 -23.38 0.73 -0.01
N ARG A 111 -22.39 0.14 -0.70
CA ARG A 111 -21.70 -1.08 -0.26
C ARG A 111 -20.44 -0.80 0.56
N VAL A 112 -20.12 0.46 0.81
CA VAL A 112 -18.91 0.86 1.51
C VAL A 112 -19.17 0.87 3.01
N ASN A 113 -18.54 -0.08 3.72
CA ASN A 113 -18.49 -0.10 5.18
C ASN A 113 -17.04 -0.31 5.63
N ALA A 114 -16.30 0.79 5.80
CA ALA A 114 -14.90 0.77 6.19
C ALA A 114 -14.51 2.01 7.00
N ASP A 115 -13.55 1.82 7.90
CA ASP A 115 -12.94 2.89 8.69
C ASP A 115 -11.63 3.36 8.01
N PRO A 116 -11.53 4.63 7.56
CA PRO A 116 -10.35 5.14 6.87
C PRO A 116 -9.09 5.16 7.75
N GLN A 117 -9.23 5.13 9.08
CA GLN A 117 -8.11 5.09 10.02
C GLN A 117 -7.49 3.68 10.14
N ARG A 118 -8.16 2.65 9.61
CA ARG A 118 -7.77 1.24 9.80
C ARG A 118 -7.12 0.62 8.56
N GLY A 119 -6.26 1.39 7.91
CA GLY A 119 -5.51 0.99 6.71
C GLY A 119 -4.50 -0.16 6.91
N PRO A 120 -3.98 -0.72 5.80
CA PRO A 120 -3.08 -1.87 5.84
C PRO A 120 -1.74 -1.52 6.50
N CYS A 121 -1.32 -0.26 6.43
CA CYS A 121 -0.09 0.22 7.07
C CYS A 121 -0.15 0.28 8.60
N VAL A 122 -1.34 0.29 9.21
CA VAL A 122 -1.51 0.42 10.68
C VAL A 122 -2.23 -0.75 11.33
N VAL A 123 -2.94 -1.58 10.55
CA VAL A 123 -3.61 -2.79 11.04
C VAL A 123 -2.79 -4.03 10.66
N PRO A 124 -2.13 -4.71 11.62
CA PRO A 124 -1.36 -5.92 11.33
C PRO A 124 -2.28 -7.10 11.03
N ARG A 125 -1.80 -8.02 10.18
CA ARG A 125 -2.42 -9.34 10.03
C ARG A 125 -2.16 -10.14 11.31
N ALA A 126 -3.03 -11.08 11.66
CA ALA A 126 -2.88 -11.89 12.87
C ALA A 126 -1.50 -12.56 12.94
N LYS A 127 -1.01 -13.09 11.81
CA LYS A 127 0.32 -13.70 11.67
C LYS A 127 1.51 -12.74 11.87
N ASP A 128 1.30 -11.43 11.69
CA ASP A 128 2.35 -10.41 11.76
C ASP A 128 2.28 -9.59 13.06
N ALA A 129 1.36 -9.93 13.97
CA ALA A 129 1.05 -9.13 15.15
C ALA A 129 2.27 -8.92 16.07
N ASP A 130 3.09 -9.95 16.25
CA ASP A 130 4.27 -9.87 17.14
C ASP A 130 5.44 -9.13 16.51
N GLU A 131 5.63 -9.24 15.19
CA GLU A 131 6.59 -8.42 14.46
C GLU A 131 6.19 -6.92 14.52
N PHE A 132 4.91 -6.64 14.30
CA PHE A 132 4.36 -5.29 14.39
C PHE A 132 4.59 -4.66 15.78
N LYS A 133 4.25 -5.39 16.86
CA LYS A 133 4.49 -4.92 18.24
C LYS A 133 5.96 -4.56 18.46
N ARG A 134 6.89 -5.38 17.99
CA ARG A 134 8.34 -5.13 18.10
C ARG A 134 8.76 -3.85 17.40
N ARG A 135 8.27 -3.61 16.17
CA ARG A 135 8.58 -2.40 15.39
C ARG A 135 8.03 -1.12 16.05
N VAL A 136 6.77 -1.15 16.46
CA VAL A 136 6.13 -0.02 17.15
C VAL A 136 6.87 0.29 18.46
N TRP A 137 7.26 -0.73 19.21
CA TRP A 137 7.99 -0.55 20.45
C TRP A 137 9.41 -0.01 20.24
N ALA A 138 10.14 -0.50 19.23
CA ALA A 138 11.43 0.06 18.84
C ALA A 138 11.33 1.54 18.48
N TYR A 139 10.30 1.92 17.72
CA TYR A 139 10.03 3.31 17.36
C TYR A 139 9.74 4.19 18.60
N LYS A 140 8.85 3.73 19.50
CA LYS A 140 8.58 4.44 20.76
C LYS A 140 9.84 4.65 21.61
N ARG A 141 10.75 3.67 21.65
CA ARG A 141 12.03 3.79 22.35
C ARG A 141 13.01 4.76 21.70
N LEU A 142 13.03 4.85 20.37
CA LEU A 142 13.83 5.86 19.68
C LEU A 142 13.31 7.27 19.98
N LEU A 143 11.99 7.47 19.95
CA LEU A 143 11.38 8.76 20.29
C LEU A 143 11.68 9.18 21.73
N SER A 144 11.60 8.27 22.69
CA SER A 144 11.93 8.58 24.09
C SER A 144 13.41 8.93 24.28
N ARG A 145 14.33 8.22 23.63
CA ARG A 145 15.78 8.53 23.66
C ARG A 145 16.10 9.88 23.02
N ASN A 146 15.44 10.23 21.91
CA ASN A 146 15.64 11.51 21.25
C ASN A 146 15.07 12.68 22.07
N LYS A 147 13.99 12.46 22.82
CA LYS A 147 13.45 13.43 23.78
C LYS A 147 14.42 13.65 24.95
N ALA A 148 15.00 12.58 25.49
CA ALA A 148 15.96 12.65 26.60
C ALA A 148 17.29 13.33 26.24
N ARG A 149 17.70 13.31 24.96
CA ARG A 149 18.91 14.01 24.46
C ARG A 149 18.72 15.50 24.15
N ARG A 150 17.48 15.99 24.15
CA ARG A 150 17.13 17.39 23.85
C ARG A 150 16.93 18.24 25.11
N ILE A 151 17.18 17.67 26.29
CA ILE A 151 17.19 18.34 27.60
C ILE A 151 18.65 18.36 28.06
#